data_AF-A0A1I2BAA7-F1
#
_entry.id   AF-A0A1I2BAA7-F1
#
_cell.length_a   1.000
_cell.length_b   1.000
_cell.length_c   1.000
_cell.angle_alpha   90.00
_cell.angle_beta   90.00
_cell.angle_gamma   90.00
#
_symmetry.space_group_name_H-M   'P 1'
#
loop_
_entity.id
_entity.type
_entity.pdbx_description
1 polymer ?
#
loop_
_entity_poly.entity_id
_entity_poly.type
_entity_poly.pdbx_seq_one_letter_code
_entity_poly.pdbx_strand_id
1 'polypeptide(L)'
;MSSIGLNTNTFRITGKYLDLLNDFVVKARINQEIEEGQKDLLVGFINQLKDENNHQPQFLVLSNIIERELRSTNENYRHYLESIMTEIEENNINAFLPKIEFLTDILDMENSEALLKIMGE
;
A
#
# COMPACT_ATOMS: atom_id res chain seq x y z
N MET A 1 -9.35 -13.51 -20.11
CA MET A 1 -10.12 -12.52 -19.32
C MET A 1 -9.97 -11.18 -20.01
N SER A 2 -11.04 -10.37 -20.14
CA SER A 2 -10.92 -9.08 -20.81
C SER A 2 -10.01 -8.14 -20.02
N SER A 3 -9.22 -7.32 -20.72
CA SER A 3 -8.36 -6.29 -20.09
C SER A 3 -9.17 -5.38 -19.16
N ILE A 4 -10.41 -5.07 -19.54
CA ILE A 4 -11.37 -4.30 -18.73
C ILE A 4 -11.63 -4.95 -17.37
N GLY A 5 -11.89 -6.26 -17.32
CA GLY A 5 -12.20 -6.95 -16.06
C GLY A 5 -11.02 -7.00 -15.08
N LEU A 6 -9.79 -7.07 -15.59
CA LEU A 6 -8.59 -6.97 -14.78
C LEU A 6 -8.42 -5.54 -14.23
N ASN A 7 -8.58 -4.52 -15.08
CA ASN A 7 -8.48 -3.12 -14.66
C ASN A 7 -9.55 -2.74 -13.63
N THR A 8 -10.80 -3.20 -13.79
CA THR A 8 -11.86 -2.99 -12.79
C THR A 8 -11.48 -3.57 -11.43
N ASN A 9 -10.85 -4.76 -11.40
CA ASN A 9 -10.37 -5.35 -10.16
C ASN A 9 -9.22 -4.53 -9.56
N THR A 10 -8.24 -4.14 -10.38
CA THR A 10 -7.12 -3.28 -9.94
C THR A 10 -7.65 -1.98 -9.34
N PHE A 11 -8.54 -1.26 -10.04
CA PHE A 11 -9.17 -0.03 -9.55
C PHE A 11 -9.88 -0.25 -8.21
N ARG A 12 -10.72 -1.28 -8.09
CA ARG A 12 -11.45 -1.55 -6.85
C ARG A 12 -10.53 -1.90 -5.68
N ILE A 13 -9.51 -2.71 -5.94
CA ILE A 13 -8.57 -3.17 -4.90
C ILE A 13 -7.70 -1.99 -4.45
N THR A 14 -7.01 -1.32 -5.37
CA THR A 14 -6.15 -0.17 -5.07
C THR A 14 -6.91 0.92 -4.32
N GLY A 15 -8.11 1.30 -4.77
CA GLY A 15 -8.92 2.34 -4.12
C GLY A 15 -9.27 1.99 -2.66
N LYS A 16 -9.66 0.75 -2.39
CA LYS A 16 -9.99 0.30 -1.01
C LYS A 16 -8.81 0.47 -0.05
N TYR A 17 -7.60 0.12 -0.49
CA TYR A 17 -6.42 0.17 0.38
C TYR A 17 -5.76 1.56 0.37
N LEU A 18 -5.97 2.34 -0.69
CA LEU A 18 -5.60 3.75 -0.75
C LEU A 18 -6.35 4.55 0.32
N ASP A 19 -7.65 4.31 0.50
CA ASP A 19 -8.43 4.94 1.58
C ASP A 19 -7.84 4.67 2.97
N LEU A 20 -7.40 3.41 3.21
CA LEU A 20 -6.76 3.00 4.46
C LEU A 20 -5.44 3.73 4.69
N LEU A 21 -4.58 3.80 3.66
CA LEU A 21 -3.28 4.46 3.76
C LEU A 21 -3.42 5.97 3.91
N ASN A 22 -4.33 6.59 3.15
CA ASN A 22 -4.61 8.03 3.24
C ASN A 22 -5.12 8.44 4.62
N ASP A 23 -6.07 7.69 5.18
CA ASP A 23 -6.58 7.96 6.53
C ASP A 23 -5.45 7.90 7.57
N PHE A 24 -4.54 6.92 7.42
CA PHE A 24 -3.37 6.81 8.28
C PHE A 24 -2.40 7.99 8.11
N VAL A 25 -2.04 8.36 6.88
CA VAL A 25 -1.12 9.48 6.58
C VAL A 25 -1.66 10.79 7.12
N VAL A 26 -2.94 11.08 6.89
CA VAL A 26 -3.59 12.31 7.37
C VAL A 26 -3.51 12.39 8.89
N LYS A 27 -3.81 11.30 9.60
CA LYS A 27 -3.77 11.27 11.05
C LYS A 27 -2.34 11.37 11.59
N ALA A 28 -1.38 10.71 10.97
CA ALA A 28 0.04 10.81 11.31
C ALA A 28 0.61 12.22 11.12
N ARG A 29 0.09 12.99 10.15
CA ARG A 29 0.50 14.38 9.92
C ARG A 29 -0.16 15.37 10.89
N ILE A 30 -1.41 15.13 11.26
CA ILE A 30 -2.17 16.03 12.16
C ILE A 30 -1.78 15.79 13.62
N ASN A 31 -1.66 14.52 14.01
CA ASN A 31 -1.35 14.11 15.37
C ASN A 31 0.11 13.69 15.44
N GLN A 32 0.88 14.25 16.39
CA GLN A 32 2.24 13.79 16.68
C GLN A 32 2.29 12.38 17.32
N GLU A 33 1.13 11.75 17.49
CA GLU A 33 0.98 10.42 18.06
C GLU A 33 -0.15 9.68 17.31
N ILE A 34 0.16 8.49 16.81
CA ILE A 34 -0.81 7.63 16.12
C ILE A 34 -1.41 6.67 17.15
N GLU A 35 -2.75 6.64 17.20
CA GLU A 35 -3.49 5.72 18.07
C GLU A 35 -3.09 4.26 17.79
N GLU A 36 -2.97 3.47 18.86
CA GLU A 36 -2.53 2.06 18.79
C GLU A 36 -3.37 1.23 17.81
N GLY A 37 -4.70 1.40 17.81
CA GLY A 37 -5.58 0.69 16.89
C GLY A 37 -5.34 0.99 15.41
N GLN A 38 -4.79 2.16 15.06
CA GLN A 38 -4.45 2.51 13.67
C GLN A 38 -3.11 1.90 13.26
N LYS A 39 -2.16 1.82 14.20
CA LYS A 39 -0.91 1.08 14.00
C LYS A 39 -1.21 -0.39 13.76
N ASP A 40 -2.11 -0.99 14.55
CA ASP A 40 -2.51 -2.39 14.39
C ASP A 40 -3.12 -2.67 13.01
N LEU A 41 -3.96 -1.76 12.51
CA LEU A 41 -4.54 -1.88 11.16
C LEU A 41 -3.47 -1.83 10.07
N LEU A 42 -2.52 -0.90 10.17
CA LEU A 42 -1.44 -0.75 9.20
C LEU A 42 -0.47 -1.95 9.25
N VAL A 43 -0.07 -2.37 10.45
CA VAL A 43 0.77 -3.56 10.66
C VAL A 43 0.05 -4.81 10.15
N GLY A 44 -1.25 -4.94 10.41
CA GLY A 44 -2.08 -6.02 9.87
C GLY A 44 -2.06 -6.04 8.34
N PHE A 45 -2.23 -4.87 7.71
CA PHE A 45 -2.14 -4.72 6.26
C PHE A 45 -0.75 -5.13 5.71
N ILE A 46 0.33 -4.61 6.30
CA ILE A 46 1.70 -4.91 5.85
C ILE A 46 2.03 -6.40 6.03
N ASN A 47 1.59 -7.01 7.12
CA ASN A 47 1.76 -8.45 7.33
C ASN A 47 1.05 -9.27 6.25
N GLN A 48 -0.14 -8.87 5.81
CA GLN A 48 -0.84 -9.53 4.71
C GLN A 48 -0.11 -9.38 3.36
N LEU A 49 0.55 -8.23 3.13
CA LEU A 49 1.36 -8.00 1.93
C LEU A 49 2.66 -8.82 1.91
N LYS A 50 3.28 -8.99 3.08
CA LYS A 50 4.55 -9.72 3.25
C LYS A 50 4.38 -11.24 3.18
N ASP A 51 3.21 -11.75 3.55
CA ASP A 51 2.95 -13.19 3.61
C ASP A 51 2.95 -13.84 2.21
N GLU A 52 4.00 -14.59 1.91
CA GLU A 52 4.15 -15.35 0.66
C GLU A 52 3.10 -16.45 0.47
N ASN A 53 2.46 -16.90 1.55
CA ASN A 53 1.40 -17.90 1.49
C ASN A 53 0.01 -17.25 1.39
N ASN A 54 -0.06 -15.92 1.32
CA ASN A 54 -1.33 -15.22 1.18
C ASN A 54 -1.85 -15.33 -0.26
N HIS A 55 -2.74 -16.29 -0.47
CA HIS A 55 -3.37 -16.53 -1.76
C HIS A 55 -4.63 -15.67 -2.01
N GLN A 56 -4.92 -14.70 -1.14
CA GLN A 56 -6.03 -13.80 -1.37
C GLN A 56 -5.73 -12.90 -2.59
N PRO A 57 -6.61 -12.88 -3.62
CA PRO A 57 -6.33 -12.17 -4.86
C PRO A 57 -6.01 -10.68 -4.67
N GLN A 58 -6.65 -10.01 -3.71
CA GLN A 58 -6.37 -8.60 -3.44
C GLN A 58 -4.93 -8.34 -3.02
N PHE A 59 -4.36 -9.18 -2.16
CA PHE A 59 -3.00 -9.00 -1.67
C PHE A 59 -1.98 -9.40 -2.73
N LEU A 60 -2.26 -10.43 -3.53
CA LEU A 60 -1.41 -10.74 -4.69
C LEU A 60 -1.32 -9.58 -5.69
N VAL A 61 -2.43 -8.90 -5.97
CA VAL A 61 -2.42 -7.72 -6.86
C VAL A 61 -1.60 -6.59 -6.26
N LEU A 62 -1.81 -6.27 -4.99
CA LEU A 62 -1.09 -5.19 -4.30
C LEU A 62 0.41 -5.49 -4.18
N SER A 63 0.78 -6.70 -3.76
CA SER A 63 2.18 -7.11 -3.63
C SER A 63 2.89 -7.01 -4.98
N ASN A 64 2.25 -7.46 -6.07
CA ASN A 64 2.83 -7.34 -7.41
C ASN A 64 3.03 -5.88 -7.85
N ILE A 65 2.06 -5.00 -7.57
CA ILE A 65 2.15 -3.56 -7.89
C ILE A 65 3.31 -2.93 -7.12
N ILE A 66 3.34 -3.12 -5.80
CA ILE A 66 4.33 -2.50 -4.91
C ILE A 66 5.71 -3.05 -5.20
N GLU A 67 5.84 -4.37 -5.39
CA GLU A 67 7.12 -4.99 -5.72
C GLU A 67 7.67 -4.48 -7.05
N ARG A 68 6.82 -4.28 -8.07
CA ARG A 68 7.24 -3.74 -9.36
C ARG A 68 7.83 -2.33 -9.20
N GLU A 69 7.20 -1.48 -8.40
CA GLU A 69 7.70 -0.11 -8.16
C GLU A 69 8.95 -0.10 -7.29
N LEU A 70 9.04 -0.90 -6.23
CA LEU A 70 10.26 -0.99 -5.43
C LEU A 70 11.45 -1.54 -6.24
N ARG A 71 11.22 -2.47 -7.16
CA ARG A 71 12.27 -2.91 -8.09
C ARG A 71 12.76 -1.78 -9.00
N SER A 72 11.89 -0.84 -9.38
CA SER A 72 12.27 0.32 -10.21
C SER A 72 13.18 1.29 -9.45
N THR A 73 13.04 1.36 -8.13
CA THR A 73 13.86 2.16 -7.21
C THR A 73 15.05 1.38 -6.60
N ASN A 74 15.27 0.13 -7.02
CA ASN A 74 16.31 -0.77 -6.50
C ASN A 74 16.18 -1.08 -5.00
N GLU A 75 14.96 -1.00 -4.47
CA GLU A 75 14.56 -1.35 -3.11
C GLU A 75 14.13 -2.83 -3.05
N ASN A 76 14.47 -3.53 -1.98
CA ASN A 76 14.01 -4.90 -1.76
C ASN A 76 12.63 -4.90 -1.10
N TYR A 77 11.62 -5.47 -1.79
CA TYR A 77 10.23 -5.52 -1.32
C TYR A 77 10.07 -5.99 0.13
N ARG A 78 10.68 -7.13 0.49
CA ARG A 78 10.56 -7.70 1.85
C ARG A 78 11.22 -6.80 2.89
N HIS A 79 12.45 -6.38 2.62
CA HIS A 79 13.19 -5.50 3.53
C HIS A 79 12.48 -4.15 3.73
N TYR A 80 11.91 -3.59 2.67
CA TYR A 80 11.15 -2.35 2.73
C TYR A 80 9.94 -2.49 3.66
N LEU A 81 9.12 -3.52 3.47
CA LEU A 81 7.95 -3.77 4.34
C LEU A 81 8.34 -4.06 5.79
N GLU A 82 9.40 -4.83 6.02
CA GLU A 82 9.92 -5.10 7.37
C GLU A 82 10.40 -3.83 8.06
N SER A 83 11.10 -2.95 7.33
CA SER A 83 11.58 -1.69 7.88
C SER A 83 10.44 -0.77 8.34
N ILE A 84 9.33 -0.73 7.58
CA ILE A 84 8.14 0.02 7.97
C ILE A 84 7.57 -0.53 9.28
N MET A 85 7.46 -1.86 9.42
CA MET A 85 6.95 -2.47 10.64
C MET A 85 7.80 -2.11 11.87
N THR A 86 9.12 -2.27 11.76
CA THR A 86 10.05 -1.92 12.85
C THR A 86 9.93 -0.44 13.23
N GLU A 87 9.86 0.45 12.25
CA GLU A 87 9.74 1.89 12.50
C GLU A 87 8.40 2.27 13.14
N ILE A 88 7.31 1.56 12.82
CA ILE A 88 6.01 1.73 13.49
C ILE A 88 6.09 1.28 14.95
N GLU A 89 6.72 0.13 15.22
CA GLU A 89 6.92 -0.40 16.58
C GLU A 89 7.78 0.56 17.43
N GLU A 90 8.81 1.16 16.83
CA GLU A 90 9.65 2.19 17.46
C GLU A 90 8.97 3.56 17.58
N ASN A 91 7.75 3.71 17.06
CA ASN A 91 7.01 4.97 16.98
C ASN A 91 7.79 6.10 16.27
N ASN A 92 8.65 5.73 15.32
CA ASN A 92 9.49 6.67 14.58
C ASN A 92 8.74 7.24 13.37
N ILE A 93 7.79 8.15 13.65
CA ILE A 93 6.89 8.76 12.63
C ILE A 93 7.68 9.33 11.45
N ASN A 94 8.79 10.01 11.71
CA ASN A 94 9.59 10.63 10.65
C ASN A 94 10.24 9.61 9.70
N ALA A 95 10.43 8.36 10.15
CA ALA A 95 11.02 7.30 9.33
C ALA A 95 9.97 6.51 8.54
N PHE A 96 8.87 6.08 9.18
CA PHE A 96 7.88 5.27 8.48
C PHE A 96 6.91 6.10 7.63
N LEU A 97 6.61 7.36 8.00
CA LEU A 97 5.59 8.15 7.31
C LEU A 97 5.94 8.37 5.82
N PRO A 98 7.16 8.78 5.43
CA PRO A 98 7.53 8.90 4.03
C PRO A 98 7.39 7.58 3.25
N LYS A 99 7.60 6.44 3.93
CA LYS A 99 7.47 5.12 3.30
C LYS A 99 6.02 4.73 3.06
N ILE A 100 5.12 5.09 3.97
CA ILE A 100 3.67 4.92 3.79
C ILE A 100 3.14 5.87 2.72
N GLU A 101 3.62 7.10 2.67
CA GLU A 101 3.31 8.05 1.59
C GLU A 101 3.74 7.49 0.23
N PHE A 102 4.93 6.91 0.13
CA PHE A 102 5.37 6.25 -1.09
C PHE A 102 4.45 5.09 -1.51
N LEU A 103 3.99 4.25 -0.56
CA LEU A 103 3.00 3.20 -0.88
C LEU A 103 1.67 3.78 -1.36
N THR A 104 1.25 4.89 -0.75
CA THR A 104 0.02 5.62 -1.11
C THR A 104 0.12 6.13 -2.55
N ASP A 105 1.24 6.77 -2.91
CA ASP A 105 1.49 7.31 -4.25
C ASP A 105 1.48 6.21 -5.32
N ILE A 106 2.08 5.04 -5.03
CA ILE A 106 2.06 3.89 -5.95
C ILE A 106 0.61 3.42 -6.20
N LEU A 107 -0.17 3.26 -5.13
CA LEU A 107 -1.55 2.79 -5.25
C LEU A 107 -2.44 3.83 -5.95
N ASP A 108 -2.21 5.12 -5.73
CA ASP A 108 -2.95 6.20 -6.39
C ASP A 108 -2.65 6.25 -7.90
N MET A 109 -1.38 6.11 -8.28
CA MET A 109 -0.96 6.03 -9.68
C MET A 109 -1.62 4.84 -10.38
N GLU A 110 -1.54 3.65 -9.80
CA GLU A 110 -2.17 2.45 -10.36
C GLU A 110 -3.70 2.51 -10.38
N ASN A 111 -4.31 3.13 -9.37
CA ASN A 111 -5.74 3.36 -9.34
C ASN A 111 -6.18 4.25 -10.52
N SER A 112 -5.49 5.37 -10.70
CA SER A 112 -5.73 6.33 -11.77
C SER A 112 -5.53 5.70 -13.15
N GLU A 113 -4.43 4.96 -13.35
CA GLU A 113 -4.18 4.24 -14.60
C GLU A 113 -5.26 3.20 -14.91
N ALA A 114 -5.68 2.44 -13.90
CA ALA A 114 -6.73 1.45 -14.07
C ALA A 114 -8.06 2.12 -14.46
N LEU A 115 -8.38 3.28 -13.87
CA LEU A 115 -9.55 4.06 -14.22
C LEU A 115 -9.50 4.55 -15.68
N LEU A 116 -8.39 5.12 -16.13
CA LEU A 116 -8.20 5.57 -17.52
C LEU A 116 -8.46 4.42 -18.51
N LYS A 117 -7.85 3.26 -18.27
CA LYS A 117 -8.03 2.07 -19.10
C LYS A 117 -9.46 1.52 -19.09
N ILE A 118 -10.22 1.71 -18.01
CA ILE A 118 -11.66 1.36 -17.94
C ILE A 118 -12.50 2.33 -18.77
N MET A 119 -12.16 3.63 -18.74
CA MET A 119 -12.82 4.66 -19.53
C MET A 119 -12.50 4.56 -21.03
N GLY A 120 -11.47 3.79 -21.39
CA GLY A 120 -11.04 3.59 -22.78
C GLY A 120 -10.05 4.65 -23.27
N GLU A 121 -9.38 5.33 -22.34
CA GLU A 121 -8.30 6.28 -22.59
C GLU A 121 -6.91 5.61 -22.56
#